data_AF-A0A0B7ATW4-F1
#
_entry.id   AF-A0A0B7ATW4-F1
#
_cell.length_a   1.000
_cell.length_b   1.000
_cell.length_c   1.000
_cell.angle_alpha   90.00
_cell.angle_beta   90.00
_cell.angle_gamma   90.00
#
_symmetry.space_group_name_H-M   'P 1'
#
loop_
_entity.id
_entity.type
_entity.pdbx_description
1 polymer ?
#
loop_
_entity_poly.entity_id
_entity_poly.type
_entity_poly.pdbx_seq_one_letter_code
_entity_poly.pdbx_strand_id
1 'polypeptide(L)'
;LAQILEALMHLEVSTRLSPKCCEKMVEVNAVSVLYRLINSCNRSVPHMELIKYSVNILLNLAKYEKTIAAVLEPQESVSCIVELLQIYREK
;
A
#
# COMPACT_ATOMS: atom_id res chain seq x y z
N LEU A 1 -15.80 -2.20 -4.00
CA LEU A 1 -14.68 -1.79 -4.87
C LEU A 1 -14.58 -0.28 -4.99
N ALA A 2 -15.58 0.43 -5.54
CA ALA A 2 -15.53 1.89 -5.70
C ALA A 2 -15.24 2.66 -4.40
N GLN A 3 -15.94 2.37 -3.31
CA GLN A 3 -15.70 3.02 -2.00
C GLN A 3 -14.31 2.75 -1.43
N ILE A 4 -13.77 1.53 -1.64
CA ILE A 4 -12.41 1.18 -1.20
C ILE A 4 -11.39 1.98 -2.01
N LEU A 5 -11.60 2.07 -3.33
CA LEU A 5 -10.73 2.85 -4.21
C LEU A 5 -10.72 4.33 -3.81
N GLU A 6 -11.88 4.92 -3.56
CA GLU A 6 -12.01 6.30 -3.10
C GLU A 6 -11.28 6.52 -1.76
N ALA A 7 -11.44 5.62 -0.79
CA ALA A 7 -10.72 5.67 0.47
C ALA A 7 -9.19 5.60 0.27
N LEU A 8 -8.70 4.71 -0.60
CA LEU A 8 -7.28 4.63 -0.93
C LEU A 8 -6.76 5.90 -1.62
N MET A 9 -7.54 6.52 -2.50
CA MET A 9 -7.18 7.79 -3.14
C MET A 9 -7.00 8.91 -2.10
N HIS A 10 -7.91 9.00 -1.13
CA HIS A 10 -7.77 9.98 -0.04
C HIS A 10 -6.59 9.68 0.88
N LEU A 11 -6.34 8.41 1.20
CA LEU A 11 -5.19 7.99 2.00
C LEU A 11 -3.86 8.23 1.28
N GLU A 12 -3.78 8.01 -0.02
CA GLU A 12 -2.58 8.29 -0.81
C GLU A 12 -2.19 9.76 -0.72
N VAL A 13 -3.13 10.67 -0.94
CA VAL A 13 -2.88 12.11 -0.83
C VAL A 13 -2.54 12.50 0.61
N SER A 14 -3.26 11.95 1.59
CA SER A 14 -3.06 12.30 3.02
C SER A 14 -1.70 11.84 3.54
N THR A 15 -1.27 10.62 3.18
CA THR A 15 0.06 10.09 3.55
C THR A 15 1.19 10.79 2.80
N ARG A 16 0.94 11.30 1.59
CA ARG A 16 1.91 12.14 0.87
C ARG A 16 2.13 13.51 1.51
N LEU A 17 1.09 14.10 2.09
CA LEU A 17 1.11 15.49 2.58
C LEU A 17 1.28 15.62 4.10
N SER A 18 1.06 14.55 4.88
CA SER A 18 1.05 14.62 6.35
C SER A 18 1.88 13.51 7.00
N PRO A 19 3.04 13.84 7.59
CA PRO A 19 3.82 12.88 8.39
C PRO A 19 3.01 12.27 9.54
N LYS A 20 2.12 13.05 10.15
CA LYS A 20 1.22 12.57 11.22
C LYS A 20 0.24 11.51 10.71
N CYS A 21 -0.20 11.61 9.46
CA CYS A 21 -1.02 10.57 8.83
C CYS A 21 -0.20 9.29 8.66
N CYS A 22 1.06 9.37 8.22
CA CYS A 22 1.95 8.20 8.14
C CYS A 22 2.14 7.52 9.50
N GLU A 23 2.42 8.28 10.56
CA GLU A 23 2.53 7.74 11.92
C GLU A 23 1.23 7.06 12.36
N LYS A 24 0.07 7.69 12.09
CA LYS A 24 -1.24 7.13 12.43
C LYS A 24 -1.54 5.84 11.68
N MET A 25 -1.14 5.74 10.40
CA MET A 25 -1.29 4.52 9.60
C MET A 25 -0.55 3.34 10.24
N VAL A 26 0.65 3.57 10.78
CA VAL A 26 1.40 2.54 11.51
C VAL A 26 0.72 2.22 12.84
N GLU A 27 0.32 3.24 13.61
CA GLU A 27 -0.34 3.07 14.92
C GLU A 27 -1.60 2.20 14.84
N VAL A 28 -2.38 2.31 13.76
CA VAL A 28 -3.61 1.53 13.54
C VAL A 28 -3.39 0.23 12.76
N ASN A 29 -2.12 -0.19 12.57
CA ASN A 29 -1.73 -1.39 11.83
C ASN A 29 -2.28 -1.43 10.38
N ALA A 30 -2.39 -0.26 9.73
CA ALA A 30 -2.90 -0.16 8.36
C ALA A 30 -1.99 -0.84 7.33
N VAL A 31 -0.67 -0.93 7.62
CA VAL A 31 0.30 -1.57 6.72
C VAL A 31 -0.07 -3.03 6.44
N SER A 32 -0.39 -3.81 7.48
CA SER A 32 -0.83 -5.20 7.33
C SER A 32 -2.14 -5.31 6.52
N VAL A 33 -3.05 -4.35 6.67
CA VAL A 33 -4.30 -4.30 5.90
C VAL A 33 -4.01 -4.05 4.42
N LEU A 34 -3.08 -3.15 4.09
CA LEU A 34 -2.67 -2.87 2.71
C LEU A 34 -2.07 -4.09 2.03
N TYR A 35 -1.18 -4.83 2.69
CA TYR A 35 -0.63 -6.07 2.13
C TYR A 35 -1.70 -7.13 1.90
N ARG A 36 -2.64 -7.33 2.85
CA ARG A 36 -3.78 -8.24 2.64
C ARG A 36 -4.67 -7.81 1.48
N LEU A 37 -4.90 -6.50 1.32
CA LEU A 37 -5.67 -5.97 0.20
C LEU A 37 -4.97 -6.26 -1.14
N ILE A 38 -3.67 -6.00 -1.23
CA ILE A 38 -2.86 -6.30 -2.43
C ILE A 38 -2.94 -7.79 -2.78
N ASN A 39 -2.72 -8.69 -1.81
CA ASN A 39 -2.74 -10.14 -2.05
C ASN A 39 -4.14 -10.67 -2.43
N SER A 40 -5.21 -9.94 -2.10
CA SER A 40 -6.58 -10.27 -2.53
C SER A 40 -6.92 -9.79 -3.95
N CYS A 41 -6.03 -9.00 -4.58
CA CYS A 41 -6.30 -8.39 -5.87
C CYS A 41 -5.93 -9.30 -7.06
N ASN A 42 -6.60 -9.09 -8.19
CA ASN A 42 -6.35 -9.80 -9.44
C ASN A 42 -5.94 -8.82 -10.56
N ARG A 43 -5.76 -9.34 -11.78
CA ARG A 43 -5.28 -8.55 -12.94
C ARG A 43 -6.36 -7.72 -13.65
N SER A 44 -7.59 -7.65 -13.14
CA SER A 44 -8.62 -6.79 -13.73
C SER A 44 -8.31 -5.30 -13.47
N VAL A 45 -8.74 -4.42 -14.39
CA VAL A 45 -8.53 -2.97 -14.28
C VAL A 45 -8.88 -2.37 -12.92
N PRO A 46 -10.05 -2.65 -12.29
CA PRO A 46 -10.37 -2.05 -11.00
C PRO A 46 -9.45 -2.54 -9.87
N HIS A 47 -8.99 -3.79 -9.92
CA HIS A 47 -8.03 -4.32 -8.94
C HIS A 47 -6.62 -3.76 -9.15
N MET A 48 -6.20 -3.54 -10.39
CA MET A 48 -4.93 -2.88 -10.68
C MET A 48 -4.87 -1.45 -10.12
N GLU A 49 -5.98 -0.70 -10.14
CA GLU A 49 -6.04 0.61 -9.48
C GLU A 49 -5.96 0.50 -7.95
N LEU A 50 -6.63 -0.50 -7.33
CA LEU A 50 -6.47 -0.74 -5.88
C LEU A 50 -5.02 -1.03 -5.50
N ILE A 51 -4.34 -1.88 -6.27
CA ILE A 51 -2.91 -2.21 -6.07
C ILE A 51 -2.08 -0.93 -6.17
N LYS A 52 -2.25 -0.14 -7.24
CA LYS A 52 -1.51 1.10 -7.47
C LYS A 52 -1.59 2.08 -6.30
N TYR A 53 -2.80 2.39 -5.81
CA TYR A 53 -2.92 3.31 -4.67
C TYR A 53 -2.38 2.71 -3.37
N SER A 54 -2.56 1.40 -3.15
CA SER A 54 -2.00 0.71 -1.98
C SER A 54 -0.47 0.77 -1.96
N VAL A 55 0.17 0.53 -3.11
CA VAL A 55 1.63 0.62 -3.27
C VAL A 55 2.12 2.06 -3.09
N ASN A 56 1.40 3.06 -3.62
CA ASN A 56 1.76 4.47 -3.41
C ASN A 56 1.70 4.87 -1.94
N ILE A 57 0.71 4.38 -1.19
CA ILE A 57 0.63 4.59 0.26
C ILE A 57 1.85 3.95 0.94
N LEU A 58 2.16 2.69 0.66
CA LEU A 58 3.34 2.01 1.20
C LEU A 58 4.63 2.76 0.88
N LEU A 59 4.76 3.31 -0.33
CA LEU A 59 5.90 4.13 -0.74
C LEU A 59 5.98 5.46 0.04
N ASN A 60 4.85 6.13 0.29
CA ASN A 60 4.82 7.35 1.10
C ASN A 60 5.29 7.07 2.53
N LEU A 61 4.87 5.94 3.11
CA LEU A 61 5.33 5.49 4.43
C LEU A 61 6.82 5.12 4.41
N ALA A 62 7.30 4.45 3.35
CA ALA A 62 8.70 4.05 3.24
C ALA A 62 9.66 5.25 3.08
N LYS A 63 9.19 6.34 2.46
CA LYS A 63 9.96 7.59 2.32
C LYS A 63 10.11 8.37 3.64
N TYR A 64 9.31 8.05 4.64
CA TYR A 64 9.35 8.72 5.93
C TYR A 64 10.10 7.87 6.96
N GLU A 65 11.20 8.40 7.50
CA GLU A 65 12.16 7.69 8.35
C GLU A 65 11.52 6.96 9.54
N LYS A 66 10.48 7.54 10.15
CA LYS A 66 9.81 6.93 11.31
C LYS A 66 8.94 5.73 10.95
N THR A 67 8.54 5.59 9.69
CA THR A 67 7.59 4.58 9.24
C THR A 67 8.17 3.54 8.29
N ILE A 68 9.42 3.72 7.83
CA ILE A 68 10.09 2.79 6.92
C ILE A 68 10.18 1.35 7.49
N ALA A 69 10.50 1.21 8.77
CA ALA A 69 10.61 -0.10 9.41
C ALA A 69 9.26 -0.84 9.41
N ALA A 70 8.17 -0.12 9.65
CA ALA A 70 6.82 -0.68 9.67
C ALA A 70 6.37 -1.23 8.31
N VAL A 71 6.87 -0.67 7.19
CA VAL A 71 6.56 -1.17 5.84
C VAL A 71 7.10 -2.59 5.63
N LEU A 72 8.25 -2.91 6.21
CA LEU A 72 8.91 -4.22 6.07
C LEU A 72 8.63 -5.17 7.24
N GLU A 73 7.91 -4.72 8.27
CA GLU A 73 7.58 -5.52 9.46
C GLU A 73 6.68 -6.73 9.16
N PRO A 74 5.63 -6.63 8.30
CA PRO A 74 4.85 -7.81 7.95
C PRO A 74 5.72 -8.88 7.27
N GLN A 75 5.63 -10.13 7.73
CA GLN A 75 6.42 -11.25 7.20
C GLN A 75 6.28 -11.44 5.68
N GLU A 76 5.10 -11.15 5.15
CA GLU A 76 4.72 -11.28 3.74
C GLU A 76 5.09 -10.04 2.90
N SER A 77 5.71 -9.01 3.49
CA SER A 77 5.97 -7.74 2.81
C SER A 77 6.88 -7.90 1.60
N VAL A 78 7.99 -8.62 1.77
CA VAL A 78 8.99 -8.83 0.71
C VAL A 78 8.45 -9.74 -0.38
N SER A 79 7.80 -10.85 -0.04
CA SER A 79 7.19 -11.76 -1.03
C SER A 79 6.16 -11.03 -1.88
N CYS A 80 5.25 -10.28 -1.24
CA CYS A 80 4.24 -9.48 -1.92
C CYS A 80 4.86 -8.45 -2.88
N ILE A 81 5.87 -7.69 -2.45
CA ILE A 81 6.56 -6.71 -3.31
C ILE A 81 7.22 -7.40 -4.52
N VAL A 82 7.88 -8.54 -4.30
CA VAL A 82 8.54 -9.29 -5.38
C VAL A 82 7.53 -9.83 -6.39
N GLU A 83 6.38 -10.32 -5.93
CA GLU A 83 5.29 -10.78 -6.80
C GLU A 83 4.72 -9.64 -7.65
N LEU A 84 4.52 -8.46 -7.06
CA LEU A 84 4.09 -7.27 -7.80
C LEU A 84 5.05 -6.90 -8.94
N LEU A 85 6.36 -7.06 -8.74
CA LEU A 85 7.36 -6.83 -9.80
C LEU A 85 7.21 -7.82 -10.97
N GLN A 86 6.73 -9.04 -10.71
CA GLN A 86 6.49 -10.03 -11.77
C GLN A 86 5.23 -9.72 -12.58
N ILE A 87 4.19 -9.12 -11.98
CA ILE A 87 2.94 -8.77 -12.68
C ILE A 87 3.20 -7.82 -13.88
N TYR A 88 4.17 -6.91 -13.75
CA TYR A 88 4.52 -5.96 -14.80
C TYR A 88 5.59 -6.48 -15.78
N ARG A 89 6.11 -7.70 -15.57
CA ARG A 89 7.14 -8.31 -16.43
C ARG A 89 6.56 -9.03 -17.65
N GLU A 90 5.31 -9.45 -17.56
CA GLU A 90 4.58 -10.17 -18.63
C GLU A 90 3.73 -9.24 -19.52
N LYS A 91 3.90 -7.92 -19.38
CA LYS A 91 3.34 -6.89 -20.27
C LYS A 91 4.47 -6.24 -21.05
#